data_AF-A0A161RPD1-F1
#
_entry.id   AF-A0A161RPD1-F1
#
_cell.length_a   1.000
_cell.length_b   1.000
_cell.length_c   1.000
_cell.angle_alpha   90.00
_cell.angle_beta   90.00
_cell.angle_gamma   90.00
#
_symmetry.space_group_name_H-M   'P 1'
#
loop_
_entity.id
_entity.type
_entity.pdbx_description
1 polymer ?
#
loop_
_entity_poly.entity_id
_entity_poly.type
_entity_poly.pdbx_seq_one_letter_code
_entity_poly.pdbx_strand_id
1 'polypeptide(L)'
;MVDMKRILILACAVAMPLETAGAEDQPSIKTRTLARNVKAGQEIGLGFAVRWNAKCEPVLPKLTIAKPPSHGSLCGRSIMVAPQKNVTGDDQTCVGKRMRALQLVYMPSSDYSGTDTVDYIIELPRVQLTTHVDIQVTPNDAATKTLIPNNESAPGKAGDAIVPCAPHMSQTTNNRVITL
;
A
#
# COMPACT_ATOMS: atom_id res chain seq x y z
N MET A 1 63.47 55.52 -7.47
CA MET A 1 64.47 54.44 -7.52
C MET A 1 64.33 53.72 -6.18
N VAL A 2 63.64 52.59 -5.99
CA VAL A 2 63.45 51.34 -6.76
C VAL A 2 62.00 50.88 -6.44
N ASP A 3 61.08 50.88 -7.41
CA ASP A 3 60.62 49.74 -8.25
C ASP A 3 60.03 48.54 -7.49
N MET A 4 58.77 48.26 -7.83
CA MET A 4 57.78 47.46 -7.13
C MET A 4 57.64 46.10 -7.84
N LYS A 5 58.06 45.01 -7.19
CA LYS A 5 58.03 43.66 -7.81
C LYS A 5 57.24 42.64 -6.98
N ARG A 6 55.95 42.59 -7.32
CA ARG A 6 55.03 41.44 -7.45
C ARG A 6 55.31 40.20 -6.58
N ILE A 7 54.45 40.02 -5.57
CA ILE A 7 54.22 38.76 -4.86
C ILE A 7 53.49 37.78 -5.80
N LEU A 8 54.15 36.69 -6.14
CA LEU A 8 53.59 35.58 -6.92
C LEU A 8 52.83 34.66 -5.95
N ILE A 9 51.50 34.68 -6.00
CA ILE A 9 50.64 33.73 -5.28
C ILE A 9 50.79 32.37 -5.96
N LEU A 10 51.39 31.41 -5.24
CA LEU A 10 51.45 30.02 -5.64
C LEU A 10 50.03 29.42 -5.52
N ALA A 11 49.35 29.24 -6.64
CA ALA A 11 48.09 28.50 -6.67
C ALA A 11 48.38 27.00 -6.55
N CYS A 12 48.14 26.41 -5.37
CA CYS A 12 48.02 24.97 -5.23
C CYS A 12 46.76 24.51 -5.98
N ALA A 13 46.95 24.05 -7.21
CA ALA A 13 45.94 23.28 -7.93
C ALA A 13 45.80 21.93 -7.22
N VAL A 14 44.87 21.84 -6.25
CA VAL A 14 44.44 20.55 -5.71
C VAL A 14 43.53 19.92 -6.77
N ALA A 15 44.07 18.94 -7.49
CA ALA A 15 43.28 18.10 -8.39
C ALA A 15 42.27 17.33 -7.53
N MET A 16 41.04 17.82 -7.47
CA MET A 16 39.92 17.07 -6.93
C MET A 16 39.65 15.90 -7.87
N PRO A 17 39.67 14.63 -7.41
CA PRO A 17 39.18 13.54 -8.23
C PRO A 17 37.72 13.85 -8.57
N LEU A 18 37.42 13.79 -9.87
CA LEU A 18 36.06 13.80 -10.39
C LEU A 18 35.39 12.54 -9.85
N GLU A 19 34.73 12.65 -8.68
CA GLU A 19 33.85 11.60 -8.20
C GLU A 19 32.73 11.47 -9.23
N THR A 20 32.84 10.42 -10.02
CA THR A 20 31.77 9.98 -10.91
C THR A 20 30.63 9.59 -9.97
N ALA A 21 29.66 10.49 -9.80
CA ALA A 21 28.41 10.17 -9.13
C ALA A 21 27.80 8.98 -9.89
N GLY A 22 27.98 7.77 -9.35
CA GLY A 22 27.21 6.63 -9.79
C GLY A 22 25.75 7.02 -9.61
N ALA A 23 24.99 7.04 -10.71
CA ALA A 23 23.55 7.13 -10.62
C ALA A 23 23.09 5.92 -9.79
N GLU A 24 22.85 6.12 -8.49
CA GLU A 24 22.22 5.11 -7.66
C GLU A 24 20.86 4.81 -8.31
N ASP A 25 20.65 3.56 -8.72
CA ASP A 25 19.39 3.04 -9.27
C ASP A 25 18.33 2.99 -8.15
N GLN A 26 17.99 4.16 -7.63
CA GLN A 26 17.11 4.33 -6.50
C GLN A 26 15.67 4.26 -7.00
N PRO A 27 14.78 3.48 -6.36
CA PRO A 27 13.40 3.36 -6.82
C PRO A 27 12.74 4.74 -6.87
N SER A 28 12.17 5.09 -8.02
CA SER A 28 11.40 6.33 -8.10
C SER A 28 10.19 6.27 -7.16
N ILE A 29 9.97 7.35 -6.39
CA ILE A 29 8.83 7.45 -5.48
C ILE A 29 7.68 8.14 -6.22
N LYS A 30 6.51 7.51 -6.20
CA LYS A 30 5.26 8.09 -6.69
C LYS A 30 4.26 8.16 -5.55
N THR A 31 3.48 9.24 -5.51
CA THR A 31 2.41 9.42 -4.53
C THR A 31 1.06 9.42 -5.21
N ARG A 32 0.07 8.78 -4.60
CA ARG A 32 -1.32 8.77 -5.03
C ARG A 32 -2.23 9.06 -3.85
N THR A 33 -3.29 9.84 -4.09
CA THR A 33 -4.35 10.07 -3.11
C THR A 33 -5.65 9.39 -3.55
N LEU A 34 -6.38 8.82 -2.60
CA LEU A 34 -7.66 8.17 -2.79
C LEU A 34 -8.65 8.65 -1.72
N ALA A 35 -9.92 8.78 -2.09
CA ALA A 35 -11.02 8.97 -1.15
C ALA A 35 -11.93 7.73 -1.13
N ARG A 36 -12.38 7.31 0.05
CA ARG A 36 -13.29 6.18 0.25
C ARG A 36 -14.40 6.56 1.22
N ASN A 37 -15.58 5.99 1.00
CA ASN A 37 -16.72 6.09 1.90
C ASN A 37 -17.15 4.67 2.29
N VAL A 38 -17.40 4.43 3.57
CA VAL A 38 -17.80 3.13 4.09
C VAL A 38 -18.74 3.31 5.28
N LYS A 39 -19.52 2.27 5.60
CA LYS A 39 -20.33 2.24 6.83
C LYS A 39 -19.57 1.58 7.95
N ALA A 40 -19.86 1.98 9.19
CA ALA A 40 -19.32 1.33 10.39
C ALA A 40 -19.55 -0.19 10.36
N GLY A 41 -18.51 -0.96 10.69
CA GLY A 41 -18.53 -2.43 10.68
C GLY A 41 -18.65 -3.09 9.29
N GLN A 42 -18.58 -2.32 8.20
CA GLN A 42 -18.52 -2.87 6.83
C GLN A 42 -17.13 -2.70 6.25
N GLU A 43 -16.58 -3.76 5.69
CA GLU A 43 -15.28 -3.68 5.02
C GLU A 43 -15.35 -2.96 3.66
N ILE A 44 -14.22 -2.40 3.26
CA ILE A 44 -14.02 -1.80 1.95
C ILE A 44 -12.63 -2.09 1.40
N GLY A 45 -12.52 -2.29 0.08
CA GLY A 45 -11.23 -2.32 -0.60
C GLY A 45 -10.67 -0.91 -0.80
N LEU A 46 -9.51 -0.62 -0.21
CA LEU A 46 -8.84 0.66 -0.39
C LEU A 46 -8.17 0.76 -1.77
N GLY A 47 -7.50 -0.31 -2.17
CA GLY A 47 -6.81 -0.42 -3.45
C GLY A 47 -6.25 -1.82 -3.62
N PHE A 48 -5.62 -2.09 -4.77
CA PHE A 48 -4.95 -3.36 -5.00
C PHE A 48 -3.63 -3.15 -5.71
N ALA A 49 -2.72 -4.09 -5.49
CA ALA A 49 -1.48 -4.20 -6.23
C ALA A 49 -1.46 -5.53 -6.97
N VAL A 50 -0.92 -5.49 -8.17
CA VAL A 50 -0.76 -6.65 -9.03
C VAL A 50 0.59 -6.51 -9.70
N ARG A 51 1.33 -7.62 -9.73
CA ARG A 51 2.62 -7.73 -10.38
C ARG A 51 2.65 -9.06 -11.11
N TRP A 52 3.36 -9.07 -12.22
CA TRP A 52 3.55 -10.26 -13.05
C TRP A 52 5.00 -10.37 -13.54
N ASN A 53 5.39 -11.57 -13.94
CA ASN A 53 6.65 -11.80 -14.66
C ASN A 53 6.45 -11.74 -16.18
N ALA A 54 7.52 -11.93 -16.96
CA ALA A 54 7.48 -11.89 -18.43
C ALA A 54 6.56 -12.96 -19.07
N LYS A 55 6.18 -14.00 -18.33
CA LYS A 55 5.21 -15.03 -18.76
C LYS A 55 3.76 -14.68 -18.38
N CYS A 56 3.54 -13.48 -17.86
CA CYS A 56 2.26 -13.02 -17.30
C CYS A 56 1.78 -13.84 -16.10
N GLU A 57 2.70 -14.51 -15.38
CA GLU A 57 2.36 -15.23 -14.14
C GLU A 57 2.36 -14.25 -12.97
N PRO A 58 1.36 -14.31 -12.06
CA PRO A 58 1.25 -13.39 -10.95
C PRO A 58 2.41 -13.57 -9.97
N VAL A 59 3.02 -12.46 -9.58
CA VAL A 59 4.05 -12.37 -8.54
C VAL A 59 3.44 -11.54 -7.41
N LEU A 60 3.47 -12.05 -6.17
CA LEU A 60 2.87 -11.34 -5.05
C LEU A 60 3.62 -10.02 -4.80
N PRO A 61 2.96 -8.85 -4.89
CA PRO A 61 3.58 -7.59 -4.54
C PRO A 61 3.72 -7.48 -3.02
N LYS A 62 4.78 -6.81 -2.57
CA LYS A 62 4.97 -6.47 -1.16
C LYS A 62 4.24 -5.16 -0.86
N LEU A 63 3.38 -5.20 0.16
CA LEU A 63 2.68 -4.03 0.69
C LEU A 63 3.07 -3.85 2.15
N THR A 64 3.39 -2.61 2.51
CA THR A 64 3.73 -2.22 3.88
C THR A 64 2.85 -1.07 4.33
N ILE A 65 2.50 -1.08 5.63
CA ILE A 65 1.77 0.01 6.27
C ILE A 65 2.76 1.14 6.53
N ALA A 66 2.50 2.34 6.00
CA ALA A 66 3.28 3.53 6.34
C ALA A 66 2.62 4.29 7.51
N LYS A 67 1.30 4.42 7.48
CA LYS A 67 0.49 5.00 8.55
C LYS A 67 -0.75 4.12 8.77
N PRO A 68 -0.88 3.46 9.93
CA PRO A 68 -2.05 2.66 10.23
C PRO A 68 -3.29 3.55 10.45
N PRO A 69 -4.52 3.00 10.24
CA PRO A 69 -5.75 3.69 10.62
C PRO A 69 -5.84 3.85 12.14
N SER A 70 -6.58 4.86 12.59
CA SER A 70 -6.86 5.09 14.00
C SER A 70 -8.12 4.35 14.48
N HIS A 71 -9.06 4.05 13.59
CA HIS A 71 -10.40 3.57 13.95
C HIS A 71 -10.85 2.37 13.09
N GLY A 72 -9.96 1.40 12.94
CA GLY A 72 -10.26 0.16 12.26
C GLY A 72 -9.04 -0.73 12.10
N SER A 73 -9.14 -1.68 11.17
CA SER A 73 -8.12 -2.68 10.91
C SER A 73 -7.82 -2.83 9.43
N LEU A 74 -6.62 -3.32 9.13
CA LEU A 74 -6.17 -3.58 7.76
C LEU A 74 -5.86 -5.06 7.57
N CYS A 75 -6.20 -5.57 6.39
CA CYS A 75 -5.79 -6.91 5.97
C CYS A 75 -5.68 -7.02 4.44
N GLY A 76 -5.04 -8.08 3.97
CA GLY A 76 -4.83 -8.37 2.56
C GLY A 76 -5.76 -9.47 2.06
N ARG A 77 -6.43 -9.22 0.93
CA ARG A 77 -7.29 -10.21 0.26
C ARG A 77 -6.80 -10.49 -1.15
N SER A 78 -6.70 -11.77 -1.53
CA SER A 78 -6.45 -12.12 -2.92
C SER A 78 -7.72 -11.93 -3.75
N ILE A 79 -7.63 -11.14 -4.82
CA ILE A 79 -8.72 -10.91 -5.77
C ILE A 79 -8.24 -11.19 -7.20
N MET A 80 -9.16 -11.41 -8.13
CA MET A 80 -8.85 -11.52 -9.56
C MET A 80 -9.13 -10.19 -10.25
N VAL A 81 -8.12 -9.62 -10.91
CA VAL A 81 -8.24 -8.37 -11.67
C VAL A 81 -7.70 -8.54 -13.08
N ALA A 82 -8.12 -7.66 -13.98
CA ALA A 82 -7.48 -7.46 -15.28
C ALA A 82 -6.80 -6.08 -15.25
N PRO A 83 -5.47 -5.99 -15.12
CA PRO A 83 -4.77 -4.71 -15.15
C PRO A 83 -5.09 -3.98 -16.45
N GLN A 84 -5.32 -2.67 -16.36
CA GLN A 84 -5.68 -1.83 -17.51
C GLN A 84 -4.46 -1.16 -18.16
N LYS A 85 -3.34 -1.10 -17.45
CA LYS A 85 -2.07 -0.56 -17.93
C LYS A 85 -0.91 -1.11 -17.12
N ASN A 86 0.26 -1.18 -17.73
CA ASN A 86 1.50 -1.36 -17.01
C ASN A 86 1.93 -0.03 -16.36
N VAL A 87 2.28 -0.07 -15.08
CA VAL A 87 2.74 1.10 -14.30
C VAL A 87 4.27 1.23 -14.35
N THR A 88 4.95 0.15 -14.73
CA THR A 88 6.41 0.05 -14.78
C THR A 88 6.87 -0.47 -16.15
N GLY A 89 7.43 0.41 -16.97
CA GLY A 89 7.85 0.10 -18.34
C GLY A 89 6.71 0.17 -19.36
N ASP A 90 7.08 0.13 -20.64
CA ASP A 90 6.14 0.37 -21.75
C ASP A 90 5.46 -0.91 -22.27
N ASP A 91 5.96 -2.09 -21.90
CA ASP A 91 5.39 -3.37 -22.32
C ASP A 91 3.97 -3.58 -21.77
N GLN A 92 3.00 -3.76 -22.68
CA GLN A 92 1.60 -4.01 -22.36
C GLN A 92 1.16 -5.46 -22.60
N THR A 93 2.07 -6.39 -22.91
CA THR A 93 1.75 -7.77 -23.33
C THR A 93 0.84 -8.54 -22.36
N CYS A 94 0.92 -8.25 -21.05
CA CYS A 94 0.13 -8.90 -20.01
C CYS A 94 -1.13 -8.13 -19.58
N VAL A 95 -1.34 -6.91 -20.10
CA VAL A 95 -2.51 -6.09 -19.80
C VAL A 95 -3.78 -6.76 -20.32
N GLY A 96 -4.88 -6.62 -19.57
CA GLY A 96 -6.16 -7.27 -19.88
C GLY A 96 -6.26 -8.74 -19.45
N LYS A 97 -5.15 -9.42 -19.12
CA LYS A 97 -5.19 -10.80 -18.62
C LYS A 97 -5.67 -10.84 -17.18
N ARG A 98 -6.57 -11.79 -16.86
CA ARG A 98 -7.03 -12.02 -15.48
C ARG A 98 -5.90 -12.63 -14.65
N MET A 99 -5.56 -11.98 -13.55
CA MET A 99 -4.48 -12.42 -12.66
C MET A 99 -4.80 -12.12 -11.20
N ARG A 100 -4.14 -12.84 -10.29
CA ARG A 100 -4.26 -12.63 -8.85
C ARG A 100 -3.59 -11.31 -8.48
N ALA A 101 -4.32 -10.50 -7.72
CA ALA A 101 -3.85 -9.28 -7.09
C ALA A 101 -3.99 -9.39 -5.57
N LEU A 102 -3.24 -8.56 -4.85
CA LEU A 102 -3.41 -8.34 -3.43
C LEU A 102 -4.18 -7.04 -3.23
N GLN A 103 -5.41 -7.14 -2.73
CA GLN A 103 -6.23 -6.01 -2.33
C GLN A 103 -5.97 -5.68 -0.86
N LEU A 104 -5.75 -4.40 -0.55
CA LEU A 104 -5.78 -3.90 0.82
C LEU A 104 -7.23 -3.63 1.22
N VAL A 105 -7.66 -4.27 2.28
CA VAL A 105 -9.01 -4.18 2.85
C VAL A 105 -8.93 -3.43 4.17
N TYR A 106 -9.86 -2.51 4.38
CA TYR A 106 -10.07 -1.79 5.63
C TYR A 106 -11.40 -2.21 6.23
N MET A 107 -11.40 -2.45 7.54
CA MET A 107 -12.60 -2.72 8.34
C MET A 107 -12.68 -1.67 9.46
N PRO A 108 -13.58 -0.68 9.38
CA PRO A 108 -13.79 0.28 10.45
C PRO A 108 -14.37 -0.40 11.69
N SER A 109 -14.03 0.11 12.88
CA SER A 109 -14.66 -0.30 14.13
C SER A 109 -16.18 -0.09 14.04
N SER A 110 -16.97 -1.02 14.57
CA SER A 110 -18.44 -1.01 14.40
C SER A 110 -19.16 0.14 15.10
N ASP A 111 -18.50 0.74 16.09
CA ASP A 111 -18.97 1.86 16.91
C ASP A 111 -18.39 3.22 16.44
N TYR A 112 -17.56 3.22 15.40
CA TYR A 112 -16.91 4.42 14.91
C TYR A 112 -17.67 5.07 13.74
N SER A 113 -17.75 6.39 13.77
CA SER A 113 -18.14 7.23 12.63
C SER A 113 -17.31 8.50 12.63
N GLY A 114 -16.82 8.91 11.46
CA GLY A 114 -15.89 10.01 11.34
C GLY A 114 -14.88 9.79 10.21
N THR A 115 -13.82 10.58 10.22
CA THR A 115 -12.73 10.51 9.25
C THR A 115 -11.59 9.62 9.77
N ASP A 116 -11.15 8.67 8.96
CA ASP A 116 -9.93 7.89 9.20
C ASP A 116 -8.96 8.06 8.03
N THR A 117 -7.68 7.73 8.24
CA THR A 117 -6.64 7.86 7.21
C THR A 117 -5.70 6.68 7.23
N VAL A 118 -5.27 6.25 6.05
CA VAL A 118 -4.31 5.16 5.89
C VAL A 118 -3.27 5.54 4.85
N ASP A 119 -2.00 5.33 5.18
CA ASP A 119 -0.91 5.37 4.20
C ASP A 119 -0.31 3.98 4.05
N TYR A 120 -0.13 3.55 2.80
CA TYR A 120 0.53 2.28 2.49
C TYR A 120 1.45 2.41 1.29
N ILE A 121 2.49 1.59 1.28
CA ILE A 121 3.52 1.57 0.23
C ILE A 121 3.40 0.27 -0.53
N ILE A 122 3.38 0.35 -1.86
CA ILE A 122 3.53 -0.78 -2.76
C ILE A 122 4.97 -0.77 -3.28
N GLU A 123 5.72 -1.82 -2.96
CA GLU A 123 7.10 -2.00 -3.44
C GLU A 123 7.11 -2.77 -4.76
N LEU A 124 7.54 -2.08 -5.83
CA LEU A 124 7.80 -2.66 -7.14
C LEU A 124 9.30 -2.52 -7.47
N PRO A 125 9.87 -3.35 -8.37
CA PRO A 125 11.32 -3.37 -8.62
C PRO A 125 11.97 -2.03 -8.96
N ARG A 126 11.23 -1.10 -9.60
CA ARG A 126 11.76 0.22 -10.04
C ARG A 126 11.00 1.41 -9.47
N VAL A 127 9.91 1.14 -8.74
CA VAL A 127 8.97 2.18 -8.30
C VAL A 127 8.48 1.81 -6.90
N GLN A 128 8.53 2.77 -5.99
CA GLN A 128 7.73 2.72 -4.77
C GLN A 128 6.52 3.61 -4.97
N LEU A 129 5.33 3.05 -4.73
CA LEU A 129 4.07 3.80 -4.81
C LEU A 129 3.50 3.97 -3.41
N THR A 130 3.62 5.17 -2.87
CA THR A 130 2.96 5.58 -1.64
C THR A 130 1.52 5.99 -1.96
N THR A 131 0.56 5.42 -1.26
CA THR A 131 -0.86 5.75 -1.42
C THR A 131 -1.40 6.27 -0.10
N HIS A 132 -1.86 7.52 -0.11
CA HIS A 132 -2.65 8.14 0.97
C HIS A 132 -4.13 7.91 0.71
N VAL A 133 -4.86 7.47 1.72
CA VAL A 133 -6.30 7.23 1.63
C VAL A 133 -7.04 8.00 2.72
N ASP A 134 -7.90 8.90 2.30
CA ASP A 134 -8.90 9.55 3.16
C ASP A 134 -10.16 8.68 3.19
N ILE A 135 -10.62 8.32 4.38
CA ILE A 135 -11.76 7.41 4.58
C ILE A 135 -12.82 8.13 5.40
N GLN A 136 -14.03 8.24 4.84
CA GLN A 136 -15.19 8.69 5.58
C GLN A 136 -16.02 7.48 6.03
N VAL A 137 -16.15 7.31 7.34
CA VAL A 137 -16.99 6.29 7.97
C VAL A 137 -18.32 6.93 8.38
N THR A 138 -19.40 6.35 7.87
CA THR A 138 -20.77 6.75 8.20
C THR A 138 -21.41 5.75 9.16
N PRO A 139 -22.33 6.17 10.03
CA PRO A 139 -23.06 5.26 10.90
C PRO A 139 -23.76 4.16 10.10
N ASN A 140 -23.85 2.98 10.71
CA ASN A 140 -24.61 1.88 10.15
C ASN A 140 -25.89 1.66 10.96
N ASP A 141 -26.99 2.28 10.52
CA ASP A 141 -28.27 2.22 11.23
C ASP A 141 -28.87 0.80 11.31
N ALA A 142 -28.41 -0.11 10.45
CA ALA A 142 -28.78 -1.53 10.48
C ALA A 142 -27.94 -2.37 11.45
N ALA A 143 -26.90 -1.80 12.08
CA ALA A 143 -26.03 -2.51 13.03
C ALA A 143 -26.63 -2.62 14.44
N THR A 144 -27.96 -2.48 14.59
CA THR A 144 -28.62 -2.77 15.86
C THR A 144 -28.53 -4.28 16.13
N LYS A 145 -27.58 -4.66 16.98
CA LYS A 145 -27.55 -5.94 17.72
C LYS A 145 -27.28 -7.20 16.89
N THR A 146 -26.19 -7.20 16.12
CA THR A 146 -25.39 -8.43 16.00
C THR A 146 -23.99 -8.10 16.47
N LEU A 147 -23.69 -8.44 17.73
CA LEU A 147 -22.31 -8.61 18.17
C LEU A 147 -21.78 -9.82 17.38
N ILE A 148 -21.37 -9.62 16.14
CA ILE A 148 -20.31 -10.47 15.62
C ILE A 148 -19.15 -10.18 16.59
N PRO A 149 -18.53 -11.20 17.21
CA PRO A 149 -17.27 -10.96 17.87
C PRO A 149 -16.33 -10.50 16.77
N ASN A 150 -16.21 -9.19 16.62
CA ASN A 150 -15.21 -8.57 15.80
C ASN A 150 -13.92 -9.09 16.42
N ASN A 151 -13.28 -10.06 15.78
CA ASN A 151 -11.86 -10.27 16.02
C ASN A 151 -11.20 -9.08 15.32
N GLU A 152 -11.43 -7.90 15.88
CA GLU A 152 -10.98 -6.60 15.42
C GLU A 152 -9.47 -6.73 15.41
N SER A 153 -8.98 -7.05 14.21
CA SER A 153 -7.56 -7.23 14.02
C SER A 153 -6.93 -5.89 14.37
N ALA A 154 -5.77 -5.90 15.03
CA ALA A 154 -5.13 -4.64 15.34
C ALA A 154 -4.96 -3.79 14.06
N PRO A 155 -4.97 -2.45 14.14
CA PRO A 155 -4.77 -1.55 13.00
C PRO A 155 -3.47 -1.81 12.20
N GLY A 156 -2.58 -2.67 12.72
CA GLY A 156 -1.21 -2.82 12.28
C GLY A 156 -0.34 -1.70 12.84
N LYS A 157 0.96 -1.78 12.60
CA LYS A 157 1.94 -0.74 12.92
C LYS A 157 2.60 -0.25 11.64
N ALA A 158 3.12 0.98 11.69
CA ALA A 158 3.99 1.47 10.63
C ALA A 158 5.18 0.50 10.46
N GLY A 159 5.48 0.14 9.22
CA GLY A 159 6.47 -0.85 8.84
C GLY A 159 5.95 -2.28 8.70
N ASP A 160 4.75 -2.60 9.20
CA ASP A 160 4.21 -3.95 9.13
C ASP A 160 3.88 -4.35 7.68
N ALA A 161 4.17 -5.60 7.34
CA ALA A 161 3.66 -6.22 6.13
C ALA A 161 2.16 -6.52 6.27
N ILE A 162 1.41 -6.36 5.19
CA ILE A 162 -0.03 -6.67 5.18
C ILE A 162 -0.25 -8.18 5.36
N VAL A 163 -0.95 -8.55 6.44
CA VAL A 163 -1.33 -9.92 6.74
C VAL A 163 -2.63 -10.32 6.01
N PRO A 164 -2.84 -11.62 5.69
CA PRO A 164 -4.09 -12.06 5.09
C PRO A 164 -5.31 -11.74 5.95
N CYS A 165 -6.42 -11.37 5.32
CA CYS A 165 -7.71 -11.26 6.01
C CYS A 165 -8.11 -12.61 6.61
N ALA A 166 -8.70 -12.59 7.80
CA ALA A 166 -9.35 -13.77 8.34
C ALA A 166 -10.38 -14.27 7.32
N PRO A 167 -10.50 -15.59 7.11
CA PRO A 167 -11.56 -16.13 6.27
C PRO A 167 -12.88 -15.62 6.81
N HIS A 168 -13.71 -15.04 5.94
CA HIS A 168 -15.07 -14.68 6.28
C HIS A 168 -15.74 -15.99 6.73
N MET A 169 -15.87 -16.21 8.04
CA MET A 169 -16.72 -17.28 8.54
C MET A 169 -18.14 -16.85 8.23
N SER A 170 -18.59 -17.18 7.02
CA SER A 170 -20.00 -17.37 6.77
C SER A 170 -20.53 -18.23 7.91
N GLN A 171 -21.48 -17.68 8.64
CA GLN A 171 -22.22 -18.38 9.68
C GLN A 171 -22.69 -19.71 9.07
N THR A 172 -21.99 -20.79 9.37
CA THR A 172 -22.48 -22.12 9.02
C THR A 172 -23.62 -22.35 9.97
N THR A 173 -24.82 -22.17 9.43
CA THR A 173 -26.09 -22.48 10.06
C THR A 173 -25.96 -23.81 10.81
N ASN A 174 -26.34 -23.80 12.09
CA ASN A 174 -26.47 -24.99 12.91
C ASN A 174 -27.31 -26.04 12.18
N ASN A 175 -26.66 -26.97 11.48
CA ASN A 175 -27.29 -28.21 11.07
C ASN A 175 -27.27 -29.11 12.30
N ARG A 176 -28.26 -28.92 13.19
CA ARG A 176 -28.61 -29.96 14.16
C ARG A 176 -29.05 -31.17 13.36
N VAL A 177 -28.17 -32.17 13.27
CA VAL A 177 -28.57 -33.53 12.95
C VAL A 177 -29.48 -33.98 14.10
N ILE A 178 -30.79 -33.94 13.89
CA ILE A 178 -31.73 -34.67 14.73
C ILE A 178 -31.61 -36.12 14.28
N THR A 179 -30.94 -36.93 15.08
CA THR A 179 -30.98 -38.39 14.97
C THR A 179 -32.33 -38.84 15.52
N LEU A 180 -33.14 -39.50 14.68
CA LEU A 180 -34.31 -40.29 15.10
C LEU A 180 -33.89 -41.76 15.24
#